data_AF-A0A839QTL3-F1
#
_entry.id   AF-A0A839QTL3-F1
#
_cell.length_a   1.000
_cell.length_b   1.000
_cell.length_c   1.000
_cell.angle_alpha   90.00
_cell.angle_beta   90.00
_cell.angle_gamma   90.00
#
_symmetry.space_group_name_H-M   'P 1'
#
loop_
_entity.id
_entity.type
_entity.pdbx_description
1 polymer ?
#
loop_
_entity_poly.entity_id
_entity_poly.type
_entity_poly.pdbx_seq_one_letter_code
_entity_poly.pdbx_strand_id
1 'polypeptide(L)' 'MNLVSVQDLIEAGRQVSLTGSALAEQAKKGTPKQREYLYGLLVAGVEGLEGFRLFFRPFPRGSRA' A
#
# COMPACT_ATOMS: atom_id res chain seq x y z
N MET A 1 -2.06 -17.86 8.09
CA MET A 1 -1.98 -16.66 7.22
C MET A 1 -2.35 -15.47 8.08
N ASN A 2 -1.38 -14.62 8.40
CA ASN A 2 -1.60 -13.49 9.28
C ASN A 2 -2.33 -12.40 8.47
N LEU A 3 -3.61 -12.16 8.76
CA LEU A 3 -4.41 -11.17 8.06
C LEU A 3 -3.86 -9.78 8.39
N VAL A 4 -3.01 -9.23 7.52
CA VAL A 4 -2.52 -7.86 7.64
C VAL A 4 -3.73 -6.91 7.69
N SER A 5 -3.90 -6.26 8.84
CA SER A 5 -4.98 -5.34 9.08
C SER A 5 -4.68 -3.95 8.51
N VAL A 6 -5.71 -3.11 8.44
CA VAL A 6 -5.55 -1.71 8.05
C VAL A 6 -4.68 -0.96 9.07
N GLN A 7 -4.74 -1.32 10.36
CA GLN A 7 -3.92 -0.70 11.40
C GLN A 7 -2.44 -1.04 11.21
N ASP A 8 -2.12 -2.30 10.89
CA ASP A 8 -0.73 -2.74 10.64
C ASP A 8 -0.08 -1.94 9.49
N LEU A 9 -0.85 -1.66 8.44
CA LEU A 9 -0.40 -0.83 7.31
C LEU A 9 -0.19 0.64 7.68
N ILE A 10 -1.04 1.19 8.55
CA ILE A 10 -0.92 2.58 9.00
C ILE A 10 0.31 2.74 9.90
N GLU A 11 0.56 1.78 10.79
CA GLU A 11 1.76 1.79 11.65
C GLU A 11 3.05 1.62 10.84
N ALA A 12 3.09 0.65 9.91
CA ALA A 12 4.24 0.48 9.03
C ALA A 12 4.46 1.72 8.14
N GLY A 13 3.38 2.34 7.65
CA GLY A 13 3.43 3.55 6.84
C GLY A 13 3.89 4.80 7.59
N ARG A 14 3.63 4.90 8.89
CA ARG A 14 4.15 5.97 9.75
C ARG A 14 5.68 6.01 9.76
N GLN A 15 6.33 4.86 9.67
CA GLN A 15 7.80 4.76 9.67
C GLN A 15 8.42 5.37 8.40
N VAL A 16 7.67 5.45 7.31
CA VAL A 16 8.10 5.99 6.01
C VAL A 16 7.44 7.33 5.65
N SER A 17 6.92 8.06 6.65
CA SER A 17 6.27 9.38 6.49
C SER A 17 5.02 9.40 5.58
N LEU A 18 4.34 8.27 5.40
CA LEU A 18 3.08 8.22 4.65
C LEU A 18 1.91 8.65 5.52
N THR A 19 0.96 9.39 4.94
CA THR A 19 -0.25 9.83 5.65
C THR A 19 -1.19 8.64 5.89
N GLY A 20 -1.52 8.39 7.17
CA GLY A 20 -2.37 7.26 7.57
C GLY A 20 -3.75 7.22 6.90
N SER A 21 -4.29 8.37 6.50
CA SER A 21 -5.53 8.48 5.73
C SER A 21 -5.42 7.93 4.30
N ALA A 22 -4.30 8.15 3.61
CA ALA A 22 -4.06 7.58 2.29
C ALA A 22 -3.90 6.05 2.35
N LEU A 23 -3.20 5.57 3.37
CA LEU A 23 -3.05 4.13 3.62
C LEU A 23 -4.36 3.47 4.01
N ALA A 24 -5.17 4.10 4.87
CA ALA A 24 -6.47 3.58 5.28
C ALA A 24 -7.42 3.43 4.09
N GLU A 25 -7.50 4.46 3.23
CA GLU A 25 -8.36 4.42 2.05
C GLU A 25 -7.88 3.39 1.01
N GLN A 26 -6.58 3.19 0.87
CA GLN A 26 -6.04 2.18 -0.05
C GLN A 26 -6.14 0.76 0.52
N ALA A 27 -5.92 0.57 1.82
CA ALA A 27 -6.08 -0.73 2.47
C ALA A 27 -7.52 -1.24 2.40
N LYS A 28 -8.52 -0.34 2.43
CA LYS A 28 -9.93 -0.68 2.18
C LYS A 28 -10.21 -1.11 0.74
N LYS A 29 -9.53 -0.52 -0.24
CA LYS A 29 -9.68 -0.82 -1.68
C LYS A 29 -8.86 -2.02 -2.14
N GLY A 30 -7.80 -2.35 -1.40
CA GLY A 30 -6.90 -3.46 -1.69
C GLY A 30 -7.42 -4.82 -1.20
N THR A 31 -7.17 -5.84 -2.02
CA THR A 31 -7.38 -7.25 -1.66
C THR A 31 -6.45 -7.68 -0.50
N PRO A 32 -6.75 -8.76 0.24
CA PRO A 32 -5.91 -9.23 1.34
C PRO A 32 -4.44 -9.46 0.92
N LYS A 33 -4.21 -10.02 -0.26
CA LYS A 33 -2.85 -10.26 -0.81
C LYS A 33 -2.11 -8.97 -1.15
N GLN A 34 -2.83 -7.94 -1.60
CA GLN A 34 -2.25 -6.61 -1.84
C GLN A 34 -1.86 -5.92 -0.54
N ARG A 35 -2.61 -6.12 0.54
CA ARG A 35 -2.25 -5.61 1.87
C ARG A 35 -1.00 -6.30 2.42
N GLU A 36 -0.92 -7.62 2.30
CA GLU A 36 0.28 -8.38 2.69
C GLU A 36 1.53 -7.90 1.95
N TYR A 37 1.44 -7.72 0.62
CA TYR A 37 2.56 -7.22 -0.17
C TYR A 37 2.96 -5.80 0.23
N LEU A 38 1.99 -4.90 0.39
CA LEU A 38 2.25 -3.52 0.81
C LEU A 38 2.89 -3.46 2.19
N TYR A 39 2.42 -4.26 3.14
CA TYR A 39 3.00 -4.35 4.47
C TYR A 39 4.45 -4.81 4.42
N GLY A 40 4.76 -5.82 3.60
CA GLY A 40 6.14 -6.26 3.37
C GLY A 40 7.05 -5.16 2.85
N LEU A 41 6.57 -4.34 1.91
CA LEU A 41 7.31 -3.18 1.40
C LEU A 41 7.54 -2.11 2.47
N LEU A 42 6.50 -1.78 3.24
CA LEU A 42 6.58 -0.77 4.30
C LEU A 42 7.54 -1.20 5.42
N VAL A 43 7.47 -2.47 5.85
CA VAL A 43 8.36 -3.04 6.88
C VAL A 43 9.81 -3.16 6.41
N ALA A 44 10.04 -3.45 5.12
CA ALA A 44 11.38 -3.55 4.57
C ALA A 44 12.12 -2.19 4.49
N GLY A 45 11.42 -1.07 4.73
CA GLY A 45 12.02 0.27 4.68
C GLY A 45 12.49 0.69 3.27
N VAL A 46 12.23 -0.12 2.25
CA VAL A 46 12.48 0.19 0.84
C VAL A 46 11.59 1.36 0.49
N GLU A 47 12.18 2.49 0.08
CA GLU A 47 11.55 3.73 -0.42
C GLU A 47 10.03 3.63 -0.61
N GLY A 48 9.30 3.59 0.53
CA GLY A 48 7.94 3.02 0.56
C GLY A 48 6.96 3.83 -0.29
N LEU A 49 7.34 5.07 -0.59
CA LEU A 49 6.66 5.99 -1.47
C LEU A 49 6.66 5.54 -2.94
N GLU A 50 7.79 5.06 -3.49
CA GLU A 50 7.85 4.61 -4.89
C GLU A 50 7.13 3.27 -5.07
N GLY A 51 7.30 2.34 -4.13
CA GLY A 51 6.52 1.09 -4.10
C GLY A 51 5.02 1.36 -4.00
N PHE A 52 4.61 2.25 -3.08
CA PHE A 52 3.21 2.69 -2.95
C PHE A 52 2.71 3.36 -4.24
N ARG A 53 3.51 4.23 -4.84
CA ARG A 53 3.15 4.97 -6.07
C ARG A 53 3.04 4.05 -7.28
N LEU A 54 3.92 3.05 -7.43
CA LEU A 54 3.88 2.07 -8.53
C LEU A 54 2.75 1.06 -8.33
N PHE A 55 2.51 0.63 -7.10
CA PHE A 55 1.47 -0.35 -6.77
C PHE A 55 0.06 0.22 -6.89
N PHE A 56 -0.10 1.51 -6.60
CA PHE A 56 -1.39 2.22 -6.69
C PHE A 56 -1.50 3.16 -7.89
N ARG A 57 -0.55 3.14 -8.83
CA ARG A 57 -0.73 3.82 -10.12
C ARG A 57 -2.00 3.25 -10.75
N PRO A 58 -3.02 4.07 -11.07
CA PRO A 58 -4.12 3.58 -11.85
C PRO A 58 -3.51 2.98 -13.13
N PHE A 59 -3.72 1.69 -13.34
CA PHE A 59 -3.42 1.07 -14.63
C PHE A 59 -4.04 2.00 -15.67
N PRO A 60 -3.28 2.52 -16.65
CA PRO A 60 -3.83 3.44 -17.63
C PRO A 60 -5.05 2.74 -18.24
N ARG A 61 -6.25 3.22 -17.92
CA ARG A 61 -7.48 2.67 -18.46
C ARG A 61 -7.40 2.90 -19.95
N GLY A 62 -7.08 1.85 -20.69
CA GLY A 62 -7.14 1.80 -22.14
C GLY A 62 -6.46 2.98 -22.82
N SER A 63 -5.24 2.75 -23.30
CA SER A 63 -4.92 3.27 -24.63
C SER A 63 -5.94 2.61 -25.56
N ARG A 64 -7.05 3.30 -25.84
CA ARG A 64 -7.91 2.99 -26.98
C ARG A 64 -7.04 3.26 -28.21
N ALA A 65 -6.42 2.20 -28.72
CA ALA A 65 -6.07 2.12 -30.13
C ALA A 65 -7.27 1.49 -30.86
#